data_AF-A0A3N5Z6V6-F1
#
_entry.id   AF-A0A3N5Z6V6-F1
#
_cell.length_a   1.000
_cell.length_b   1.000
_cell.length_c   1.000
_cell.angle_alpha   90.00
_cell.angle_beta   90.00
_cell.angle_gamma   90.00
#
_symmetry.space_group_name_H-M   'P 1'
#
loop_
_entity.id
_entity.type
_entity.pdbx_description
1 polymer ?
#
loop_
_entity_poly.entity_id
_entity_poly.type
_entity_poly.pdbx_seq_one_letter_code
_entity_poly.pdbx_strand_id
1 'polypeptide(L)'
;MRTIGGGHILNPIPEKHKRFREEIITGLAGLADSDPVDVIGFHVKQSGYAGLLFSDLKLMTNLPEKPLQNAISTLLAGRVLVQTDKENRVFVHRDNIDSLVAEAIQQLKSYHEKNPLKAGMSKEELKSKLPPSMDGKLFTLLLNHMKKSDDIILEEDLVRLFSFTVSMKIDQEDVSRRILAVYQKDGLTPPYFKDLSETLNINSSTAKDVLMLLVEQGKITKVKEDMFFSKQAIEDLKKRLVDFFQTKDELTTPEFKEIAGVSRKYLIPLIEYFDSKNVTIRVGDSRRLRNG
;
A
#
# COMPACT_ATOMS: atom_id res chain seq x y z
N MET A 1 -32.68 -66.19 8.17
CA MET A 1 -31.93 -64.92 8.30
C MET A 1 -32.13 -64.15 6.99
N ARG A 2 -32.62 -62.91 7.03
CA ARG A 2 -32.89 -62.12 5.81
C ARG A 2 -32.07 -60.84 5.85
N THR A 3 -31.05 -60.74 4.99
CA THR A 3 -30.22 -59.54 4.85
C THR A 3 -31.05 -58.43 4.21
N ILE A 4 -31.11 -57.25 4.84
CA ILE A 4 -31.92 -56.11 4.40
C ILE A 4 -31.09 -55.11 3.56
N GLY A 5 -29.76 -55.09 3.73
CA GLY A 5 -28.85 -54.28 2.94
C GLY A 5 -27.41 -54.35 3.44
N GLY A 6 -26.48 -53.83 2.63
CA GLY A 6 -25.07 -53.60 2.97
C GLY A 6 -24.64 -52.21 2.50
N GLY A 7 -23.51 -51.71 2.98
CA GLY A 7 -23.01 -50.39 2.62
C GLY A 7 -21.54 -50.20 2.99
N HIS A 8 -20.92 -49.20 2.36
CA HIS A 8 -19.54 -48.79 2.62
C HIS A 8 -19.53 -47.40 3.26
N ILE A 9 -18.65 -47.19 4.22
CA ILE A 9 -18.46 -45.87 4.85
C ILE A 9 -17.51 -45.06 3.98
N LEU A 10 -18.02 -43.99 3.36
CA LEU A 10 -17.22 -43.10 2.50
C LEU A 10 -16.55 -41.96 3.28
N ASN A 11 -17.19 -41.47 4.34
CA ASN A 11 -16.62 -40.46 5.23
C ASN A 11 -17.26 -40.61 6.63
N PRO A 12 -16.49 -40.94 7.67
CA PRO A 12 -16.98 -41.09 9.03
C PRO A 12 -17.23 -39.75 9.75
N ILE A 13 -16.70 -38.64 9.23
CA ILE A 13 -16.82 -37.29 9.79
C ILE A 13 -17.29 -36.29 8.71
N PRO A 14 -18.49 -36.49 8.12
CA PRO A 14 -18.96 -35.65 7.04
C PRO A 14 -19.40 -34.27 7.53
N GLU A 15 -19.17 -33.25 6.70
CA GLU A 15 -19.81 -31.96 6.88
C GLU A 15 -21.30 -32.02 6.50
N LYS A 16 -22.09 -31.08 7.01
CA LYS A 16 -23.51 -31.02 6.70
C LYS A 16 -23.71 -30.59 5.24
N HIS A 17 -24.34 -31.45 4.44
CA HIS A 17 -24.68 -31.14 3.06
C HIS A 17 -26.19 -30.93 2.87
N LYS A 18 -26.57 -29.97 2.02
CA LYS A 18 -27.95 -29.89 1.52
C LYS A 18 -28.25 -31.09 0.62
N ARG A 19 -29.47 -31.62 0.71
CA ARG A 19 -29.94 -32.77 -0.10
C ARG A 19 -29.88 -32.42 -1.59
N PHE A 20 -29.57 -33.41 -2.43
CA PHE A 20 -29.58 -33.34 -3.90
C PHE A 20 -28.59 -32.35 -4.54
N ARG A 21 -27.44 -32.12 -3.91
CA ARG A 21 -26.34 -31.43 -4.60
C ARG A 21 -25.63 -32.40 -5.55
N GLU A 22 -25.80 -32.18 -6.86
CA GLU A 22 -25.22 -33.02 -7.91
C GLU A 22 -23.70 -33.15 -7.78
N GLU A 23 -22.97 -32.07 -7.52
CA GLU A 23 -21.51 -32.10 -7.32
C GLU A 23 -21.07 -33.07 -6.20
N ILE A 24 -21.85 -33.13 -5.12
CA ILE A 24 -21.56 -34.01 -3.99
C ILE A 24 -21.95 -35.45 -4.33
N ILE A 25 -23.07 -35.64 -5.01
CA ILE A 25 -23.52 -36.98 -5.43
C ILE A 25 -22.52 -37.57 -6.43
N THR A 26 -22.13 -36.81 -7.45
CA THR A 26 -21.14 -37.23 -8.45
C THR A 26 -19.76 -37.41 -7.85
N GLY A 27 -19.36 -36.55 -6.91
CA GLY A 27 -18.07 -36.67 -6.23
C GLY A 27 -17.98 -37.84 -5.24
N LEU A 28 -19.10 -38.23 -4.62
CA LEU A 28 -19.18 -39.42 -3.78
C LEU A 28 -19.37 -40.70 -4.60
N ALA A 29 -19.93 -40.60 -5.82
CA ALA A 29 -20.10 -41.72 -6.72
C ALA A 29 -18.73 -42.23 -7.20
N GLY A 30 -18.44 -43.51 -6.93
CA GLY A 30 -17.16 -44.13 -7.28
C GLY A 30 -16.03 -43.89 -6.28
N LEU A 31 -16.22 -43.05 -5.26
CA LEU A 31 -15.19 -42.75 -4.25
C LEU A 31 -14.74 -44.01 -3.47
N ALA A 32 -15.61 -45.02 -3.35
CA ALA A 32 -15.28 -46.30 -2.73
C ALA A 32 -14.22 -47.10 -3.49
N ASP A 33 -14.15 -46.92 -4.81
CA ASP A 33 -13.30 -47.69 -5.72
C ASP A 33 -12.13 -46.86 -6.28
N SER A 34 -12.06 -45.57 -5.92
CA SER A 34 -11.01 -44.64 -6.36
C SER A 34 -9.66 -44.86 -5.68
N ASP A 35 -8.59 -44.41 -6.33
CA ASP A 35 -7.25 -44.40 -5.73
C ASP A 35 -7.23 -43.50 -4.48
N PRO A 36 -6.52 -43.91 -3.40
CA PRO A 36 -6.19 -43.04 -2.25
C PRO A 36 -5.91 -41.57 -2.57
N VAL A 37 -5.17 -41.30 -3.66
CA VAL A 37 -4.81 -39.94 -4.09
C VAL A 37 -6.05 -39.12 -4.45
N ASP A 38 -6.99 -39.70 -5.20
CA ASP A 38 -8.23 -39.04 -5.62
C ASP A 38 -9.17 -38.83 -4.45
N VAL A 39 -9.25 -39.81 -3.54
CA VAL A 39 -10.08 -39.73 -2.33
C VAL A 39 -9.60 -38.60 -1.42
N ILE A 40 -8.29 -38.49 -1.20
CA ILE A 40 -7.69 -37.39 -0.42
C ILE A 40 -7.97 -36.05 -1.11
N GLY A 41 -7.72 -35.94 -2.41
CA GLY A 41 -7.96 -34.72 -3.17
C GLY A 41 -9.41 -34.24 -3.05
N PHE A 42 -10.37 -35.16 -3.18
CA PHE A 42 -11.79 -34.88 -3.03
C PHE A 42 -12.13 -34.36 -1.62
N HIS A 43 -11.71 -35.06 -0.56
CA HIS A 43 -12.01 -34.64 0.82
C HIS A 43 -11.41 -33.28 1.15
N VAL A 44 -10.15 -33.04 0.76
CA VAL A 44 -9.52 -31.73 0.99
C VAL A 44 -10.21 -30.63 0.19
N LYS A 45 -10.63 -30.89 -1.04
CA LYS A 45 -11.42 -29.91 -1.83
C LYS A 45 -12.74 -29.56 -1.14
N GLN A 46 -13.46 -30.57 -0.63
CA GLN A 46 -14.73 -30.39 0.07
C GLN A 46 -14.60 -29.60 1.38
N SER A 47 -13.45 -29.66 2.06
CA SER A 47 -13.21 -28.90 3.30
C SER A 47 -13.08 -27.37 3.10
N GLY A 48 -13.07 -26.91 1.85
CA GLY A 48 -13.04 -25.49 1.53
C GLY A 48 -11.75 -24.82 2.00
N TYR A 49 -11.90 -23.68 2.68
CA TYR A 49 -10.79 -22.81 3.09
C TYR A 49 -10.19 -23.17 4.46
N ALA A 50 -10.92 -23.91 5.30
CA ALA A 50 -10.39 -24.38 6.58
C ALA A 50 -9.32 -25.47 6.38
N GLY A 51 -9.40 -26.21 5.28
CA GLY A 51 -8.53 -27.33 4.99
C GLY A 51 -8.82 -28.55 5.88
N LEU A 52 -7.97 -29.57 5.75
CA LEU A 52 -8.02 -30.77 6.59
C LEU A 52 -6.69 -31.04 7.27
N LEU A 53 -6.76 -31.51 8.50
CA LEU A 53 -5.61 -32.02 9.23
C LEU A 53 -5.22 -33.41 8.73
N PHE A 54 -3.95 -33.74 8.87
CA PHE A 54 -3.47 -35.10 8.59
C PHE A 54 -4.21 -36.17 9.41
N SER A 55 -4.55 -35.87 10.67
CA SER A 55 -5.33 -36.77 11.54
C SER A 55 -6.72 -37.05 10.98
N ASP A 56 -7.37 -36.04 10.43
CA ASP A 56 -8.72 -36.16 9.88
C ASP A 56 -8.70 -36.92 8.58
N LEU A 57 -7.70 -36.66 7.72
CA LEU A 57 -7.47 -37.45 6.50
C LEU A 57 -7.21 -38.93 6.80
N LYS A 58 -6.50 -39.23 7.88
CA LYS A 58 -6.28 -40.61 8.34
C LYS A 58 -7.60 -41.30 8.72
N LEU A 59 -8.50 -40.58 9.40
CA LEU A 59 -9.83 -41.09 9.74
C LEU A 59 -10.72 -41.23 8.50
N MET A 60 -10.71 -40.25 7.61
CA MET A 60 -11.57 -40.21 6.42
C MET A 60 -11.20 -41.30 5.41
N THR A 61 -9.90 -41.53 5.19
CA THR A 61 -9.40 -42.48 4.18
C THR A 61 -9.21 -43.90 4.72
N ASN A 62 -9.20 -44.07 6.06
CA ASN A 62 -8.86 -45.32 6.74
C ASN A 62 -7.49 -45.91 6.31
N LEU A 63 -6.56 -45.06 5.88
CA LEU A 63 -5.23 -45.47 5.43
C LEU A 63 -4.23 -45.51 6.60
N PRO A 64 -3.30 -46.48 6.61
CA PRO A 64 -2.14 -46.41 7.48
C PRO A 64 -1.30 -45.18 7.18
N GLU A 65 -0.52 -44.73 8.17
CA GLU A 65 0.17 -43.44 8.12
C GLU A 65 1.17 -43.31 6.97
N LYS A 66 1.96 -44.36 6.69
CA LYS A 66 2.97 -44.34 5.63
C LYS A 66 2.35 -44.26 4.21
N PRO A 67 1.34 -45.08 3.84
CA PRO A 67 0.57 -44.91 2.61
C PRO A 67 -0.06 -43.53 2.47
N LEU A 68 -0.69 -43.01 3.53
CA LEU A 68 -1.30 -41.67 3.51
C LEU A 68 -0.27 -40.57 3.26
N GLN A 69 0.88 -40.64 3.93
CA GLN A 69 1.96 -39.68 3.73
C GLN A 69 2.50 -39.71 2.30
N ASN A 70 2.64 -40.90 1.70
CA ASN A 70 3.07 -41.04 0.31
C ASN A 70 2.05 -40.42 -0.67
N ALA A 71 0.75 -40.69 -0.47
CA ALA A 71 -0.30 -40.11 -1.30
C ALA A 71 -0.34 -38.57 -1.20
N ILE A 72 -0.27 -38.03 0.02
CA ILE A 72 -0.19 -36.57 0.24
C ILE A 72 1.07 -35.99 -0.40
N SER A 73 2.23 -36.66 -0.27
CA SER A 73 3.47 -36.18 -0.89
C SER A 73 3.37 -36.10 -2.42
N THR A 74 2.66 -37.05 -3.04
CA THR A 74 2.39 -37.07 -4.48
C THR A 74 1.51 -35.88 -4.86
N LEU A 75 0.45 -35.61 -4.08
CA LEU A 75 -0.44 -34.47 -4.31
C LEU A 75 0.24 -33.10 -4.10
N LEU A 76 1.14 -33.00 -3.12
CA LEU A 76 1.96 -31.80 -2.89
C LEU A 76 2.95 -31.56 -4.04
N ALA A 77 3.62 -32.63 -4.50
CA ALA A 77 4.54 -32.56 -5.64
C ALA A 77 3.80 -32.15 -6.94
N GLY A 78 2.60 -32.70 -7.14
CA GLY A 78 1.69 -32.33 -8.24
C GLY A 78 1.01 -30.97 -8.09
N ARG A 79 1.25 -30.24 -6.98
CA ARG A 79 0.61 -28.94 -6.64
C ARG A 79 -0.92 -28.99 -6.56
N VAL A 80 -1.51 -30.16 -6.38
CA VAL A 80 -2.96 -30.33 -6.16
C VAL A 80 -3.32 -29.89 -4.74
N LEU A 81 -2.46 -30.19 -3.78
CA LEU A 81 -2.57 -29.72 -2.40
C LEU A 81 -1.50 -28.69 -2.08
N VAL A 82 -1.83 -27.80 -1.16
CA VAL A 82 -0.90 -26.85 -0.55
C VAL A 82 -0.97 -27.04 0.96
N GLN A 83 0.20 -27.20 1.58
CA GLN A 83 0.30 -27.26 3.03
C GLN A 83 0.32 -25.84 3.61
N THR A 84 -0.70 -25.48 4.36
CA THR A 84 -0.87 -24.13 4.94
C THR A 84 -0.25 -24.02 6.33
N ASP A 85 -0.30 -25.12 7.09
CA ASP A 85 0.33 -25.23 8.41
C ASP A 85 1.24 -26.46 8.46
N LYS A 86 2.53 -26.22 8.72
CA LYS A 86 3.52 -27.29 8.89
C LYS A 86 3.41 -27.99 10.24
N GLU A 87 3.04 -27.25 11.28
CA GLU A 87 2.96 -27.79 12.65
C GLU A 87 1.74 -28.68 12.80
N ASN A 88 0.57 -28.17 12.42
CA ASN A 88 -0.69 -28.91 12.51
C ASN A 88 -0.97 -29.79 11.28
N ARG A 89 -0.07 -29.77 10.28
CA ARG A 89 -0.18 -30.53 9.03
C ARG A 89 -1.56 -30.34 8.37
N VAL A 90 -1.89 -29.07 8.11
CA VAL A 90 -3.15 -28.67 7.45
C VAL A 90 -2.92 -28.56 5.96
N PHE A 91 -3.83 -29.15 5.19
CA PHE A 91 -3.80 -29.17 3.72
C PHE A 91 -5.04 -28.51 3.15
N VAL A 92 -4.84 -27.66 2.15
CA VAL A 92 -5.91 -27.00 1.39
C VAL A 92 -5.74 -27.33 -0.09
N HIS A 93 -6.85 -27.50 -0.79
CA HIS A 93 -6.85 -27.81 -2.21
C HIS A 93 -6.46 -26.57 -3.03
N ARG A 94 -5.71 -26.77 -4.12
CA ARG A 94 -5.25 -25.70 -4.99
C ARG A 94 -6.40 -24.85 -5.54
N ASP A 95 -7.45 -25.48 -6.06
CA ASP A 95 -8.66 -24.79 -6.55
C ASP A 95 -9.27 -23.83 -5.52
N ASN A 96 -9.25 -24.19 -4.23
CA ASN A 96 -9.79 -23.34 -3.17
C ASN A 96 -8.89 -22.12 -2.95
N ILE A 97 -7.57 -22.29 -3.05
CA ILE A 97 -6.62 -21.16 -3.02
C ILE A 97 -6.81 -20.26 -4.23
N ASP A 98 -6.92 -20.82 -5.43
CA ASP A 98 -7.12 -20.03 -6.65
C ASP A 98 -8.45 -19.26 -6.62
N SER A 99 -9.49 -19.85 -6.02
CA SER A 99 -10.77 -19.16 -5.74
C SER A 99 -10.60 -18.01 -4.75
N LEU A 100 -9.83 -18.19 -3.67
CA LEU A 100 -9.51 -17.12 -2.71
C LEU A 100 -8.69 -15.99 -3.36
N VAL A 101 -7.75 -16.32 -4.25
CA VAL A 101 -6.98 -15.32 -5.01
C VAL A 101 -7.93 -14.48 -5.86
N ALA A 102 -8.84 -15.12 -6.60
CA ALA A 102 -9.82 -14.43 -7.43
C ALA A 102 -10.74 -13.52 -6.58
N GLU A 103 -11.21 -14.01 -5.43
CA GLU A 103 -12.03 -13.23 -4.51
C GLU A 103 -11.26 -12.03 -3.94
N ALA A 104 -10.01 -12.22 -3.51
CA ALA A 104 -9.16 -11.14 -3.00
C ALA A 104 -8.90 -10.07 -4.07
N ILE A 105 -8.62 -10.46 -5.31
CA ILE A 105 -8.45 -9.53 -6.45
C ILE A 105 -9.73 -8.72 -6.67
N GLN A 106 -10.90 -9.37 -6.64
CA GLN A 106 -12.18 -8.70 -6.82
C GLN A 106 -12.48 -7.71 -5.69
N GLN A 107 -12.16 -8.05 -4.44
CA GLN A 107 -12.29 -7.15 -3.29
C GLN A 107 -11.36 -5.93 -3.43
N LEU A 108 -10.09 -6.15 -3.78
CA LEU A 108 -9.12 -5.07 -4.01
C LEU A 108 -9.57 -4.16 -5.16
N LYS A 109 -10.07 -4.72 -6.26
CA LYS A 109 -10.62 -3.96 -7.39
C LYS A 109 -11.79 -3.08 -6.95
N SER A 110 -12.78 -3.66 -6.27
CA SER A 110 -13.93 -2.89 -5.76
C SER A 110 -13.49 -1.82 -4.76
N TYR A 111 -12.45 -2.05 -3.97
CA TYR A 111 -11.96 -1.08 -3.01
C TYR A 111 -11.29 0.10 -3.68
N HIS A 112 -10.43 -0.16 -4.67
CA HIS A 112 -9.77 0.86 -5.45
C HIS A 112 -10.76 1.72 -6.25
N GLU A 113 -11.82 1.12 -6.80
CA GLU A 113 -12.90 1.85 -7.48
C GLU A 113 -13.64 2.78 -6.50
N LYS A 114 -13.86 2.35 -5.26
CA LYS A 114 -14.53 3.16 -4.22
C LYS A 114 -13.61 4.18 -3.54
N ASN A 115 -12.31 3.93 -3.52
CA ASN A 115 -11.31 4.74 -2.82
C ASN A 115 -10.09 5.06 -3.73
N PRO A 116 -10.29 5.78 -4.84
CA PRO A 116 -9.21 6.02 -5.82
C PRO A 116 -8.02 6.83 -5.27
N LEU A 117 -8.24 7.58 -4.17
CA LEU A 117 -7.24 8.42 -3.51
C LEU A 117 -6.40 7.67 -2.46
N LYS A 118 -6.80 6.46 -2.05
CA LYS A 118 -6.07 5.69 -1.04
C LYS A 118 -4.97 4.87 -1.71
N ALA A 119 -3.82 4.76 -1.04
CA ALA A 119 -2.66 4.04 -1.56
C ALA A 119 -2.90 2.53 -1.71
N GLY A 120 -3.75 1.96 -0.87
CA GLY A 120 -4.14 0.55 -0.89
C GLY A 120 -5.13 0.25 0.24
N MET A 121 -5.52 -1.02 0.34
CA MET A 121 -6.36 -1.55 1.43
C MET A 121 -5.46 -2.09 2.55
N SER A 122 -5.83 -1.96 3.82
CA SER A 122 -5.04 -2.61 4.89
C SER A 122 -5.18 -4.13 4.87
N LYS A 123 -4.17 -4.85 5.36
CA LYS A 123 -4.21 -6.32 5.48
C LYS A 123 -5.38 -6.80 6.32
N GLU A 124 -5.68 -6.12 7.42
CA GLU A 124 -6.79 -6.46 8.30
C GLU A 124 -8.14 -6.24 7.63
N GLU A 125 -8.29 -5.15 6.86
CA GLU A 125 -9.51 -4.88 6.10
C GLU A 125 -9.71 -5.96 5.03
N LEU A 126 -8.66 -6.32 4.27
CA LEU A 126 -8.73 -7.39 3.28
C LEU A 126 -9.10 -8.73 3.94
N LYS A 127 -8.48 -9.06 5.07
CA LYS A 127 -8.79 -10.28 5.83
C LYS A 127 -10.25 -10.31 6.29
N SER A 128 -10.81 -9.16 6.71
CA SER A 128 -12.21 -9.06 7.13
C SER A 128 -13.22 -9.25 6.00
N LYS A 129 -12.80 -9.00 4.74
CA LYS A 129 -13.63 -9.18 3.54
C LYS A 129 -13.56 -10.59 2.97
N LEU A 130 -12.58 -11.38 3.39
CA LEU A 130 -12.41 -12.76 2.99
C LEU A 130 -13.16 -13.72 3.94
N PRO A 131 -13.40 -14.97 3.53
CA PRO A 131 -14.16 -15.94 4.31
C PRO A 131 -13.59 -16.14 5.74
N PRO A 132 -14.45 -16.13 6.78
CA PRO A 132 -14.00 -16.22 8.18
C PRO A 132 -13.41 -17.58 8.55
N SER A 133 -13.62 -18.61 7.72
CA SER A 133 -13.00 -19.94 7.88
C SER A 133 -11.51 -19.95 7.50
N MET A 134 -11.00 -18.87 6.92
CA MET A 134 -9.58 -18.73 6.60
C MET A 134 -8.79 -18.32 7.84
N ASP A 135 -7.79 -19.12 8.19
CA ASP A 135 -6.90 -18.82 9.30
C ASP A 135 -5.81 -17.79 8.92
N GLY A 136 -5.07 -17.31 9.92
CA GLY A 136 -4.00 -16.32 9.69
C GLY A 136 -2.82 -16.88 8.89
N LYS A 137 -2.53 -18.19 9.00
CA LYS A 137 -1.42 -18.84 8.28
C LYS A 137 -1.75 -18.95 6.79
N LEU A 138 -2.97 -19.37 6.42
CA LEU A 138 -3.47 -19.39 5.05
C LEU A 138 -3.53 -17.98 4.46
N PHE A 139 -4.03 -16.98 5.20
CA PHE A 139 -4.04 -15.60 4.70
C PHE A 139 -2.62 -15.10 4.38
N THR A 140 -1.66 -15.36 5.25
CA THR A 140 -0.25 -15.00 5.02
C THR A 140 0.33 -15.72 3.80
N LEU A 141 -0.01 -17.01 3.62
CA LEU A 141 0.40 -17.80 2.46
C LEU A 141 -0.21 -17.24 1.17
N LEU A 142 -1.49 -16.89 1.19
CA LEU A 142 -2.23 -16.28 0.09
C LEU A 142 -1.56 -14.98 -0.37
N LEU A 143 -1.29 -14.04 0.55
CA LEU A 143 -0.62 -12.78 0.23
C LEU A 143 0.77 -13.00 -0.37
N ASN A 144 1.54 -13.95 0.18
CA ASN A 144 2.86 -14.28 -0.35
C ASN A 144 2.78 -14.94 -1.74
N HIS A 145 1.76 -15.74 -1.99
CA HIS A 145 1.52 -16.35 -3.31
C HIS A 145 1.19 -15.27 -4.33
N MET A 146 0.22 -14.40 -4.04
CA MET A 146 -0.20 -13.28 -4.89
C MET A 146 0.94 -12.27 -5.14
N LYS A 147 1.81 -12.03 -4.14
CA LYS A 147 3.00 -11.20 -4.30
C LYS A 147 4.02 -11.84 -5.24
N LYS A 148 4.18 -13.16 -5.19
CA LYS A 148 5.13 -13.89 -6.07
C LYS A 148 4.64 -13.98 -7.52
N SER A 149 3.33 -13.93 -7.74
CA SER A 149 2.72 -13.89 -9.07
C SER A 149 2.56 -12.47 -9.63
N ASP A 150 3.08 -11.45 -8.94
CA ASP A 150 2.94 -10.03 -9.31
C ASP A 150 1.47 -9.57 -9.45
N ASP A 151 0.53 -10.22 -8.77
CA ASP A 151 -0.88 -9.79 -8.74
C ASP A 151 -1.07 -8.57 -7.82
N ILE A 152 -0.28 -8.51 -6.74
CA ILE A 152 -0.36 -7.48 -5.71
C ILE A 152 1.02 -6.94 -5.32
N ILE A 153 1.00 -5.72 -4.80
CA ILE A 153 2.12 -5.08 -4.12
C ILE A 153 1.76 -4.98 -2.63
N LEU A 154 2.70 -5.44 -1.78
CA LEU A 154 2.61 -5.36 -0.33
C LEU A 154 3.57 -4.29 0.17
N GLU A 155 3.02 -3.23 0.77
CA GLU A 155 3.75 -2.08 1.33
C GLU A 155 3.42 -1.98 2.83
N GLU A 156 4.32 -2.44 3.70
CA GLU A 156 4.10 -2.52 5.16
C GLU A 156 2.79 -3.23 5.55
N ASP A 157 1.73 -2.48 5.85
CA ASP A 157 0.39 -2.97 6.20
C ASP A 157 -0.64 -2.83 5.07
N LEU A 158 -0.26 -2.24 3.94
CA LEU A 158 -1.11 -2.00 2.79
C LEU A 158 -0.94 -3.08 1.71
N VAL A 159 -2.04 -3.35 1.03
CA VAL A 159 -2.17 -4.26 -0.10
C VAL A 159 -2.86 -3.52 -1.23
N ARG A 160 -2.25 -3.54 -2.41
CA ARG A 160 -2.86 -3.01 -3.65
C ARG A 160 -2.58 -3.96 -4.81
N LEU A 161 -3.49 -4.02 -5.76
CA LEU A 161 -3.25 -4.62 -7.08
C LEU A 161 -2.01 -4.00 -7.73
N PHE A 162 -1.19 -4.84 -8.37
CA PHE A 162 0.00 -4.39 -9.08
C PHE A 162 -0.34 -3.37 -10.19
N SER A 163 -1.46 -3.59 -10.87
CA SER A 163 -1.98 -2.70 -11.91
C SER A 163 -2.57 -1.38 -11.37
N PHE A 164 -2.84 -1.29 -10.07
CA PHE A 164 -3.38 -0.07 -9.48
C PHE A 164 -2.26 0.92 -9.20
N THR A 165 -2.22 1.95 -10.03
CA THR A 165 -1.47 3.17 -9.75
C THR A 165 -2.47 4.18 -9.23
N VAL A 166 -2.29 4.61 -7.97
CA VAL A 166 -3.14 5.62 -7.34
C VAL A 166 -3.21 6.84 -8.26
N SER A 167 -4.40 7.39 -8.47
CA SER A 167 -4.64 8.62 -9.23
C SER A 167 -3.98 9.87 -8.63
N MET A 168 -3.07 9.70 -7.66
CA MET A 168 -2.23 10.72 -7.06
C MET A 168 -1.57 11.63 -8.09
N LYS A 169 -1.25 11.19 -9.32
CA LYS A 169 -0.74 12.13 -10.33
C LYS A 169 -1.74 13.24 -10.70
N ILE A 170 -3.02 12.91 -10.84
CA ILE A 170 -4.06 13.87 -11.27
C ILE A 170 -4.38 14.84 -10.13
N ASP A 171 -4.44 14.36 -8.88
CA ASP A 171 -4.65 15.22 -7.71
C ASP A 171 -3.37 16.01 -7.35
N GLN A 172 -2.18 15.42 -7.45
CA GLN A 172 -0.92 16.13 -7.22
C GLN A 172 -0.67 17.23 -8.24
N GLU A 173 -1.03 17.07 -9.52
CA GLU A 173 -0.88 18.14 -10.50
C GLU A 173 -1.80 19.33 -10.21
N ASP A 174 -3.05 19.07 -9.83
CA ASP A 174 -3.98 20.14 -9.47
C ASP A 174 -3.59 20.81 -8.14
N VAL A 175 -3.26 20.02 -7.13
CA VAL A 175 -2.72 20.50 -5.84
C VAL A 175 -1.41 21.28 -6.05
N SER A 176 -0.51 20.79 -6.91
CA SER A 176 0.72 21.50 -7.28
C SER A 176 0.41 22.86 -7.89
N ARG A 177 -0.56 22.92 -8.82
CA ARG A 177 -0.99 24.16 -9.47
C ARG A 177 -1.57 25.14 -8.46
N ARG A 178 -2.42 24.67 -7.55
CA ARG A 178 -3.05 25.48 -6.50
C ARG A 178 -2.03 26.01 -5.49
N ILE A 179 -1.13 25.16 -4.99
CA ILE A 179 -0.03 25.55 -4.09
C ILE A 179 0.87 26.59 -4.77
N LEU A 180 1.30 26.32 -6.00
CA LEU A 180 2.15 27.24 -6.76
C LEU A 180 1.47 28.60 -6.96
N ALA A 181 0.18 28.62 -7.28
CA ALA A 181 -0.58 29.85 -7.49
C ALA A 181 -0.63 30.73 -6.23
N VAL A 182 -0.76 30.14 -5.04
CA VAL A 182 -0.71 30.88 -3.77
C VAL A 182 0.68 31.51 -3.55
N TYR A 183 1.74 30.72 -3.68
CA TYR A 183 3.11 31.22 -3.49
C TYR A 183 3.57 32.22 -4.57
N GLN A 184 2.97 32.18 -5.76
CA GLN A 184 3.21 33.17 -6.80
C GLN A 184 2.45 34.47 -6.53
N LYS A 185 1.19 34.37 -6.10
CA LYS A 185 0.33 35.52 -5.78
C LYS A 185 0.84 36.31 -4.58
N ASP A 186 1.26 35.62 -3.52
CA ASP A 186 1.61 36.25 -2.24
C ASP A 186 3.09 36.69 -2.17
N GLY A 187 3.90 36.35 -3.17
CA GLY A 187 5.26 36.84 -3.37
C GLY A 187 6.19 36.63 -2.18
N LEU A 188 6.63 37.73 -1.54
CA LEU A 188 7.51 37.72 -0.38
C LEU A 188 6.78 37.68 0.97
N THR A 189 5.45 37.60 0.96
CA THR A 189 4.62 37.46 2.16
C THR A 189 3.70 36.24 2.09
N PRO A 190 4.21 35.03 1.78
CA PRO A 190 3.36 33.86 1.65
C PRO A 190 2.85 33.36 3.03
N PRO A 191 1.76 32.57 3.03
CA PRO A 191 1.29 31.86 4.21
C PRO A 191 2.33 30.81 4.65
N TYR A 192 2.31 30.47 5.95
CA TYR A 192 3.07 29.32 6.41
C TYR A 192 2.45 28.04 5.88
N PHE A 193 3.25 26.97 5.85
CA PHE A 193 2.78 25.68 5.40
C PHE A 193 1.52 25.18 6.16
N LYS A 194 1.45 25.44 7.48
CA LYS A 194 0.28 25.08 8.30
C LYS A 194 -1.00 25.78 7.79
N ASP A 195 -0.94 27.10 7.65
CA ASP A 195 -2.06 27.92 7.19
C ASP A 195 -2.45 27.61 5.74
N LEU A 196 -1.49 27.22 4.89
CA LEU A 196 -1.72 26.83 3.49
C LEU A 196 -2.61 25.60 3.39
N SER A 197 -2.35 24.58 4.22
CA SER A 197 -3.11 23.32 4.21
C SER A 197 -4.59 23.54 4.59
N GLU A 198 -4.83 24.42 5.57
CA GLU A 198 -6.17 24.83 6.00
C GLU A 198 -6.88 25.64 4.92
N THR A 199 -6.19 26.64 4.35
CA THR A 199 -6.76 27.53 3.33
C THR A 199 -7.17 26.79 2.06
N LEU A 200 -6.38 25.79 1.66
CA LEU A 200 -6.66 25.01 0.45
C LEU A 200 -7.57 23.79 0.71
N ASN A 201 -7.93 23.52 1.97
CA ASN A 201 -8.69 22.34 2.38
C ASN A 201 -8.05 21.03 1.87
N ILE A 202 -6.73 20.89 2.04
CA ILE A 202 -5.94 19.73 1.58
C ILE A 202 -5.37 19.02 2.80
N ASN A 203 -5.31 17.69 2.77
CA ASN A 203 -4.65 16.90 3.80
C ASN A 203 -3.19 17.37 3.99
N SER A 204 -2.79 17.61 5.24
CA SER A 204 -1.45 18.15 5.57
C SER A 204 -0.30 17.26 5.08
N SER A 205 -0.45 15.92 5.11
CA SER A 205 0.57 15.00 4.60
C SER A 205 0.74 15.16 3.09
N THR A 206 -0.36 15.11 2.34
CA THR A 206 -0.36 15.26 0.87
C THR A 206 0.16 16.63 0.44
N ALA A 207 -0.24 17.70 1.13
CA ALA A 207 0.25 19.04 0.86
C ALA A 207 1.77 19.15 1.08
N LYS A 208 2.31 18.46 2.09
CA LYS A 208 3.75 18.45 2.39
C LYS A 208 4.54 17.73 1.31
N ASP A 209 4.07 16.57 0.89
CA ASP A 209 4.72 15.77 -0.16
C ASP A 209 4.76 16.53 -1.48
N VAL A 210 3.65 17.15 -1.87
CA VAL A 210 3.58 17.99 -3.08
C VAL A 210 4.46 19.23 -2.97
N LEU A 211 4.49 19.88 -1.80
CA LEU A 211 5.35 21.05 -1.58
C LEU A 211 6.84 20.70 -1.71
N MET A 212 7.26 19.57 -1.14
CA MET A 212 8.63 19.08 -1.26
C MET A 212 8.99 18.72 -2.71
N LEU A 213 8.07 18.10 -3.45
CA LEU A 213 8.22 17.85 -4.88
C LEU A 213 8.44 19.16 -5.66
N LEU A 214 7.67 20.22 -5.35
CA LEU A 214 7.85 21.53 -5.99
C LEU A 214 9.20 22.19 -5.64
N VAL A 215 9.75 21.90 -4.46
CA VAL A 215 11.11 22.33 -4.06
C VAL A 215 12.16 21.57 -4.88
N GLU A 216 12.02 20.25 -5.03
CA GLU A 216 12.92 19.43 -5.86
C GLU A 216 12.89 19.83 -7.34
N GLN A 217 11.70 20.15 -7.86
CA GLN A 217 11.52 20.72 -9.21
C GLN A 217 12.09 22.15 -9.35
N GLY A 218 12.52 22.77 -8.25
CA GLY A 218 13.06 24.12 -8.23
C GLY A 218 12.01 25.20 -8.54
N LYS A 219 10.72 24.94 -8.34
CA LYS A 219 9.65 25.94 -8.50
C LYS A 219 9.40 26.73 -7.20
N ILE A 220 9.63 26.09 -6.06
CA ILE A 220 9.54 26.67 -4.73
C ILE A 220 10.92 26.60 -4.06
N THR A 221 11.24 27.59 -3.24
CA THR A 221 12.48 27.69 -2.47
C THR A 221 12.16 27.65 -0.99
N LYS A 222 12.77 26.71 -0.29
CA LYS A 222 12.73 26.64 1.18
C LYS A 222 13.77 27.62 1.74
N VAL A 223 13.30 28.61 2.49
CA VAL A 223 14.14 29.68 3.08
C VAL A 223 14.55 29.33 4.50
N LYS A 224 13.59 28.93 5.35
CA LYS A 224 13.85 28.57 6.75
C LYS A 224 12.70 27.72 7.29
N GLU A 225 12.98 26.56 7.86
CA GLU A 225 11.97 25.69 8.50
C GLU A 225 10.69 25.54 7.65
N ASP A 226 9.55 26.08 8.10
CA ASP A 226 8.25 26.01 7.41
C ASP A 226 7.97 27.23 6.49
N MET A 227 8.99 28.03 6.18
CA MET A 227 8.91 29.18 5.26
C MET A 227 9.39 28.82 3.86
N PHE A 228 8.44 28.85 2.94
CA PHE A 228 8.62 28.56 1.53
C PHE A 228 8.22 29.76 0.70
N PHE A 229 8.88 29.96 -0.44
CA PHE A 229 8.62 31.07 -1.35
C PHE A 229 8.66 30.56 -2.78
N SER A 230 7.94 31.21 -3.70
CA SER A 230 8.13 30.90 -5.12
C SER A 230 9.56 31.24 -5.53
N LYS A 231 10.17 30.44 -6.40
CA LYS A 231 11.53 30.72 -6.93
C LYS A 231 11.59 32.09 -7.57
N GLN A 232 10.55 32.47 -8.31
CA GLN A 232 10.45 33.77 -8.97
C GLN A 232 10.59 34.93 -7.96
N ALA A 233 9.86 34.89 -6.84
CA ALA A 233 9.94 35.94 -5.82
C ALA A 233 11.34 36.07 -5.21
N ILE A 234 12.04 34.94 -4.99
CA ILE A 234 13.40 34.93 -4.48
C ILE A 234 14.40 35.49 -5.49
N GLU A 235 14.30 35.10 -6.77
CA GLU A 235 15.16 35.62 -7.83
C GLU A 235 14.92 37.12 -8.08
N ASP A 236 13.67 37.59 -8.03
CA ASP A 236 13.35 39.02 -8.17
C ASP A 236 13.87 39.84 -6.98
N LEU A 237 13.85 39.27 -5.77
CA LEU A 237 14.47 39.90 -4.60
C LEU A 237 16.00 39.90 -4.71
N LYS A 238 16.60 38.80 -5.17
CA LYS A 238 18.04 38.72 -5.43
C LYS A 238 18.49 39.75 -6.45
N LYS A 239 17.72 39.95 -7.52
CA LYS A 239 18.02 40.95 -8.55
C LYS A 239 18.02 42.36 -7.95
N ARG A 240 16.95 42.74 -7.24
CA ARG A 240 16.88 44.04 -6.54
C ARG A 240 18.03 44.24 -5.55
N LEU A 241 18.44 43.17 -4.87
CA LEU A 241 19.57 43.18 -3.94
C LEU A 241 20.90 43.44 -4.66
N VAL A 242 21.16 42.76 -5.78
CA VAL A 242 22.36 42.97 -6.60
C VAL A 242 22.37 44.36 -7.22
N ASP A 243 21.21 44.83 -7.71
CA ASP A 243 21.07 46.18 -8.28
C ASP A 243 21.37 47.26 -7.22
N PHE A 244 20.94 47.07 -5.97
CA PHE A 244 21.30 47.96 -4.86
C PHE A 244 22.83 48.04 -4.67
N PHE A 245 23.52 46.91 -4.72
CA PHE A 245 24.98 46.85 -4.56
C PHE A 245 25.77 47.48 -5.72
N GLN A 246 25.14 47.78 -6.86
CA GLN A 246 25.79 48.58 -7.92
C GLN A 246 25.96 50.05 -7.51
N THR A 247 25.15 50.53 -6.56
CA THR A 247 25.14 51.92 -6.10
C THR A 247 25.74 52.11 -4.71
N LYS A 248 25.74 51.06 -3.88
CA LYS A 248 26.23 51.12 -2.50
C LYS A 248 26.86 49.81 -2.08
N ASP A 249 28.09 49.84 -1.55
CA ASP A 249 28.84 48.62 -1.20
C ASP A 249 28.35 47.91 0.07
N GLU A 250 27.59 48.59 0.92
CA GLU A 250 27.09 48.06 2.19
C GLU A 250 25.57 48.19 2.32
N LEU A 251 24.96 47.12 2.79
CA LEU A 251 23.53 46.99 3.02
C LEU A 251 23.25 46.79 4.51
N THR A 252 22.51 47.73 5.11
CA THR A 252 22.01 47.59 6.49
C THR A 252 20.66 46.87 6.52
N THR A 253 20.28 46.36 7.69
CA THR A 253 18.97 45.67 7.85
C THR A 253 17.76 46.58 7.53
N PRO A 254 17.74 47.88 7.90
CA PRO A 254 16.68 48.80 7.47
C PRO A 254 16.58 48.96 5.95
N GLU A 255 17.71 49.08 5.25
CA GLU A 255 17.73 49.21 3.79
C GLU A 255 17.23 47.93 3.11
N PHE A 256 17.61 46.76 3.62
CA PHE A 256 17.05 45.50 3.11
C PHE A 256 15.53 45.44 3.29
N LYS A 257 14.99 46.04 4.36
CA LYS A 257 13.54 46.14 4.57
C LYS A 257 12.88 47.00 3.50
N GLU A 258 13.50 48.09 3.09
CA GLU A 258 13.02 48.95 2.02
C GLU A 258 13.04 48.22 0.67
N ILE A 259 14.10 47.46 0.38
CA ILE A 259 14.23 46.65 -0.85
C ILE A 259 13.17 45.54 -0.90
N ALA A 260 13.02 44.79 0.20
CA ALA A 260 12.15 43.63 0.27
C ALA A 260 10.67 44.02 0.42
N GLY A 261 10.37 45.14 1.08
CA GLY A 261 9.01 45.62 1.30
C GLY A 261 8.20 44.75 2.28
N VAL A 262 8.86 43.99 3.15
CA VAL A 262 8.21 43.00 4.02
C VAL A 262 8.31 43.33 5.51
N SER A 263 7.44 42.71 6.30
CA SER A 263 7.52 42.79 7.76
C SER A 263 8.74 42.04 8.31
N ARG A 264 9.14 42.35 9.56
CA ARG A 264 10.30 41.72 10.23
C ARG A 264 10.22 40.19 10.24
N LYS A 265 9.01 39.65 10.27
CA LYS A 265 8.70 38.21 10.22
C LYS A 265 9.36 37.51 9.02
N TYR A 266 9.30 38.12 7.83
CA TYR A 266 9.88 37.58 6.60
C TYR A 266 11.29 38.14 6.33
N LEU A 267 11.59 39.34 6.83
CA LEU A 267 12.84 40.04 6.60
C LEU A 267 14.08 39.26 7.05
N ILE A 268 14.10 38.81 8.32
CA ILE A 268 15.27 38.14 8.90
C ILE A 268 15.53 36.78 8.22
N PRO A 269 14.53 35.91 8.01
CA PRO A 269 14.74 34.67 7.27
C PRO A 269 15.26 34.90 5.85
N LEU A 270 14.76 35.91 5.13
CA LEU A 270 15.19 36.19 3.76
C LEU A 270 16.64 36.68 3.70
N ILE A 271 17.05 37.57 4.60
CA ILE A 271 18.43 38.08 4.59
C ILE A 271 19.43 36.99 5.03
N GLU A 272 19.05 36.17 6.01
CA GLU A 272 19.83 34.99 6.42
C GLU A 272 19.92 33.94 5.30
N TYR A 273 18.87 33.78 4.51
CA TYR A 273 18.88 32.88 3.37
C TYR A 273 19.89 33.32 2.30
N PHE A 274 19.96 34.61 1.97
CA PHE A 274 20.96 35.12 1.03
C PHE A 274 22.39 34.99 1.57
N ASP A 275 22.59 35.12 2.88
CA ASP A 275 23.88 34.81 3.51
C ASP A 275 24.23 33.32 3.34
N SER A 276 23.27 32.42 3.62
CA SER A 276 23.46 30.96 3.49
C SER A 276 23.70 30.49 2.05
N LYS A 277 23.15 31.22 1.07
CA LYS A 277 23.36 30.99 -0.36
C LYS A 277 24.57 31.72 -0.91
N ASN A 278 25.41 32.29 -0.04
CA ASN A 278 26.64 33.00 -0.41
C ASN A 278 26.39 34.17 -1.37
N VAL A 279 25.20 34.78 -1.35
CA VAL A 279 24.90 36.00 -2.12
C VAL A 279 25.43 37.22 -1.36
N THR A 280 25.20 37.26 -0.06
CA THR A 280 25.70 38.29 0.84
C THR A 280 26.60 37.70 1.90
N ILE A 281 27.41 38.55 2.52
CA ILE A 281 28.18 38.21 3.72
C ILE A 281 28.01 39.30 4.77
N ARG A 282 27.77 38.91 6.02
CA ARG A 282 27.64 39.84 7.13
C ARG A 282 29.01 40.33 7.59
N VAL A 283 29.17 41.65 7.67
CA VAL A 283 30.38 42.35 8.13
C VAL A 283 29.94 43.35 9.20
N GLY A 284 30.07 42.97 10.48
CA GLY A 284 29.52 43.76 11.59
C GLY A 284 27.99 43.87 11.51
N ASP A 285 27.50 45.10 11.43
CA ASP A 285 26.07 45.44 11.36
C ASP A 285 25.53 45.60 9.93
N SER A 286 26.41 45.56 8.93
CA SER A 286 26.06 45.62 7.51
C SER A 286 26.36 44.30 6.78
N ARG A 287 25.91 44.21 5.54
CA ARG A 287 26.19 43.11 4.62
C ARG A 287 26.82 43.65 3.36
N ARG A 288 27.74 42.90 2.79
CA ARG A 288 28.34 43.18 1.49
C ARG A 288 27.95 42.11 0.49
N LEU A 289 27.92 42.47 -0.79
CA LEU A 289 27.80 41.48 -1.85
C LEU A 289 29.01 40.56 -1.81
N ARG A 290 28.78 39.25 -1.83
CA ARG A 290 29.88 38.30 -1.91
C ARG A 290 30.30 38.19 -3.36
N ASN A 291 31.47 38.73 -3.69
CA ASN A 291 32.11 38.48 -4.97
C ASN A 291 32.38 36.97 -5.06
N GLY A 292 31.83 36.33 -6.08
CA GLY A 292 32.03 34.90 -6.36
C GLY A 292 33.49 34.60 -6.64
#